data_AF-A0A1K2HLP8-F1
#
_entry.id   AF-A0A1K2HLP8-F1
#
_cell.length_a   1.000
_cell.length_b   1.000
_cell.length_c   1.000
_cell.angle_alpha   90.00
_cell.angle_beta   90.00
_cell.angle_gamma   90.00
#
_symmetry.space_group_name_H-M   'P 1'
#
loop_
_entity.id
_entity.type
_entity.pdbx_description
1 polymer ?
#
loop_
_entity_poly.entity_id
_entity_poly.type
_entity_poly.pdbx_seq_one_letter_code
_entity_poly.pdbx_strand_id
1 'polypeptide(L)'
;MQPIDLFSLEQHQGDYASWPLSSLLFHRGQPTATHLPGYGFEAQYRCAAGYLLITHEDCPFEEANHFLLLDEHFRLLARQDLAHAYASHLLHAHWPISPRALRLHYYGDQIMTLSIAPRRWPWGSRWRLVLTPLEQPDSDPLAQASIMELNQRLRAQRTEYET
;
A
#
# COMPACT_ATOMS: atom_id res chain seq x y z
N MET A 1 -3.87 5.02 -13.12
CA MET A 1 -2.76 4.12 -12.72
C MET A 1 -3.07 2.75 -13.27
N GLN A 2 -2.06 1.97 -13.67
CA GLN A 2 -2.25 0.63 -14.22
C GLN A 2 -1.68 -0.40 -13.24
N PRO A 3 -2.47 -1.39 -12.77
CA PRO A 3 -1.94 -2.51 -11.99
C PRO A 3 -0.87 -3.24 -12.79
N ILE A 4 0.20 -3.64 -12.11
CA ILE A 4 1.28 -4.43 -12.67
C ILE A 4 1.67 -5.52 -11.68
N ASP A 5 2.42 -6.50 -12.16
CA ASP A 5 3.08 -7.50 -11.33
C ASP A 5 4.47 -7.75 -11.91
N LEU A 6 5.38 -6.85 -11.57
CA LEU A 6 6.73 -6.80 -12.15
C LEU A 6 7.82 -6.85 -11.09
N PHE A 7 7.47 -6.61 -9.82
CA PHE A 7 8.39 -6.49 -8.72
C PHE A 7 8.19 -7.62 -7.71
N SER A 8 9.29 -8.05 -7.10
CA SER A 8 9.29 -8.92 -5.94
C SER A 8 10.28 -8.38 -4.90
N LEU A 9 10.08 -8.72 -3.63
CA LEU A 9 11.03 -8.42 -2.55
C LEU A 9 11.88 -9.64 -2.23
N GLU A 10 13.09 -9.37 -1.75
CA GLU A 10 13.94 -10.36 -1.10
C GLU A 10 13.16 -11.16 -0.05
N GLN A 11 13.36 -12.48 -0.08
CA GLN A 11 12.76 -13.39 0.89
C GLN A 11 13.74 -13.57 2.05
N HIS A 12 13.26 -13.37 3.27
CA HIS A 12 14.06 -13.53 4.48
C HIS A 12 13.80 -14.91 5.10
N GLN A 13 14.86 -15.53 5.63
CA GLN A 13 14.80 -16.82 6.30
C GLN A 13 15.30 -16.68 7.74
N GLY A 14 14.82 -17.57 8.62
CA GLY A 14 15.16 -17.56 10.04
C GLY A 14 14.23 -16.66 10.86
N ASP A 15 14.62 -16.40 12.10
CA ASP A 15 13.77 -15.71 13.07
C ASP A 15 13.45 -14.29 12.65
N TYR A 16 12.17 -13.91 12.68
CA TYR A 16 11.69 -12.57 12.30
C TYR A 16 12.45 -11.43 12.99
N ALA A 17 12.80 -11.61 14.28
CA ALA A 17 13.55 -10.63 15.05
C ALA A 17 14.95 -10.32 14.49
N SER A 18 15.47 -11.16 13.59
CA SER A 18 16.76 -10.99 12.92
C SER A 18 16.66 -10.35 11.54
N TRP A 19 15.45 -10.18 11.02
CA TRP A 19 15.25 -9.67 9.66
C TRP A 19 15.66 -8.19 9.57
N PRO A 20 16.27 -7.77 8.44
CA PRO A 20 16.61 -6.37 8.23
C PRO A 20 15.34 -5.55 7.99
N LEU A 21 15.35 -4.27 8.39
CA LEU A 21 14.22 -3.33 8.21
C LEU A 21 13.86 -3.01 6.74
N SER A 22 14.62 -3.56 5.78
CA SER A 22 14.40 -3.33 4.37
C SER A 22 14.83 -4.54 3.55
N SER A 23 14.05 -4.82 2.50
CA SER A 23 14.26 -5.93 1.57
C SER A 23 14.81 -5.41 0.24
N LEU A 24 15.73 -6.15 -0.39
CA LEU A 24 16.17 -5.83 -1.75
C LEU A 24 15.01 -5.96 -2.75
N LEU A 25 14.83 -4.96 -3.62
CA LEU A 25 13.84 -4.99 -4.68
C LEU A 25 14.37 -5.73 -5.91
N PHE A 26 13.56 -6.63 -6.46
CA PHE A 26 13.78 -7.30 -7.73
C PHE A 26 12.78 -6.80 -8.77
N HIS A 27 13.21 -6.64 -10.02
CA HIS A 27 12.35 -6.36 -11.17
C HIS A 27 12.45 -7.53 -12.15
N ARG A 28 11.33 -8.23 -12.37
CA ARG A 28 11.25 -9.45 -13.20
C ARG A 28 12.30 -10.49 -12.81
N GLY A 29 12.48 -10.70 -11.52
CA GLY A 29 13.44 -11.65 -10.94
C GLY A 29 14.91 -11.20 -10.97
N GLN A 30 15.23 -9.99 -11.47
CA GLN A 30 16.58 -9.45 -11.44
C GLN A 30 16.75 -8.47 -10.28
N PRO A 31 17.84 -8.56 -9.50
CA PRO A 31 18.07 -7.63 -8.39
C PRO A 31 18.26 -6.21 -8.92
N THR A 32 17.64 -5.25 -8.24
CA THR A 32 17.92 -3.82 -8.46
C THR A 32 18.99 -3.35 -7.46
N ALA A 33 19.24 -2.05 -7.37
CA ALA A 33 20.07 -1.46 -6.32
C ALA A 33 19.24 -0.86 -5.16
N THR A 34 17.92 -1.05 -5.19
CA THR A 34 16.98 -0.36 -4.30
C THR A 34 16.53 -1.28 -3.19
N HIS A 35 16.65 -0.83 -1.94
CA HIS A 35 16.06 -1.47 -0.78
C HIS A 35 14.80 -0.72 -0.37
N LEU A 36 13.74 -1.46 -0.04
CA LEU A 36 12.44 -0.93 0.35
C LEU A 36 12.01 -1.49 1.70
N PRO A 37 11.25 -0.72 2.51
CA PRO A 37 10.66 -1.24 3.74
C PRO A 37 9.60 -2.31 3.43
N GLY A 38 9.38 -3.20 4.39
CA GLY A 38 8.43 -4.31 4.28
C GLY A 38 9.03 -5.58 3.68
N TYR A 39 8.25 -6.66 3.78
CA TYR A 39 8.62 -8.02 3.39
C TYR A 39 7.70 -8.61 2.32
N GLY A 40 6.51 -8.02 2.14
CA GLY A 40 5.55 -8.40 1.11
C GLY A 40 4.99 -7.20 0.35
N PHE A 41 4.34 -7.47 -0.78
CA PHE A 41 3.57 -6.47 -1.54
C PHE A 41 2.08 -6.64 -1.27
N GLU A 42 1.41 -5.52 -1.03
CA GLU A 42 -0.03 -5.40 -1.18
C GLU A 42 -0.41 -5.16 -2.65
N ALA A 43 0.31 -4.24 -3.31
CA ALA A 43 -0.01 -3.82 -4.66
C ALA A 43 1.16 -3.16 -5.38
N GLN A 44 1.11 -3.20 -6.71
CA GLN A 44 2.08 -2.54 -7.57
C GLN A 44 1.36 -1.85 -8.73
N TYR A 45 1.78 -0.62 -9.04
CA TYR A 45 1.16 0.21 -10.06
C TYR A 45 2.20 0.90 -10.94
N ARG A 46 1.93 0.95 -12.24
CA ARG A 46 2.57 1.91 -13.15
C ARG A 46 1.76 3.20 -13.19
N CYS A 47 2.43 4.33 -13.10
CA CYS A 47 1.83 5.66 -13.16
C CYS A 47 2.71 6.64 -13.95
N ALA A 48 2.18 7.83 -14.24
CA ALA A 48 2.91 8.85 -15.01
C ALA A 48 4.20 9.36 -14.32
N ALA A 49 4.35 9.12 -13.01
CA ALA A 49 5.52 9.51 -12.24
C ALA A 49 6.56 8.39 -12.09
N GLY A 50 6.26 7.17 -12.57
CA GLY A 50 7.08 5.96 -12.41
C GLY A 50 6.26 4.81 -11.81
N TYR A 51 6.80 4.11 -10.81
CA TYR A 51 6.17 2.97 -10.17
C TYR A 51 5.70 3.31 -8.75
N LEU A 52 4.45 3.03 -8.43
CA LEU A 52 3.93 3.12 -7.07
C LEU A 52 3.80 1.70 -6.51
N LEU A 53 4.47 1.44 -5.39
CA LEU A 53 4.46 0.17 -4.70
C LEU A 53 3.84 0.36 -3.31
N ILE A 54 3.07 -0.64 -2.88
CA ILE A 54 2.51 -0.71 -1.53
C ILE A 54 3.06 -1.98 -0.90
N THR A 55 3.86 -1.84 0.15
CA THR A 55 4.45 -2.96 0.89
C THR A 55 3.87 -3.02 2.30
N HIS A 56 3.94 -4.19 2.92
CA HIS A 56 3.60 -4.41 4.32
C HIS A 56 4.73 -5.10 5.06
N GLU A 57 4.73 -4.95 6.39
CA GLU A 57 5.49 -5.79 7.30
C GLU A 57 4.65 -7.00 7.71
N ASP A 58 5.25 -8.18 7.76
CA ASP A 58 4.61 -9.41 8.24
C ASP A 58 4.70 -9.48 9.78
N CYS A 59 4.14 -8.46 10.45
CA CYS A 59 4.16 -8.34 11.90
C CYS A 59 2.74 -8.55 12.47
N PRO A 60 2.51 -9.56 13.31
CA PRO A 60 1.17 -9.87 13.83
C PRO A 60 0.58 -8.80 14.78
N PHE A 61 1.35 -7.79 15.18
CA PHE A 61 0.93 -6.78 16.17
C PHE A 61 0.97 -5.34 15.65
N GLU A 62 1.66 -5.09 14.54
CA GLU A 62 1.78 -3.77 13.91
C GLU A 62 1.60 -3.92 12.40
N GLU A 63 0.39 -3.69 11.91
CA GLU A 63 0.12 -3.64 10.47
C GLU A 63 0.52 -2.25 9.96
N ALA A 64 1.67 -2.18 9.29
CA ALA A 64 2.14 -0.97 8.62
C ALA A 64 2.08 -1.16 7.10
N ASN A 65 1.51 -0.19 6.39
CA ASN A 65 1.71 -0.08 4.96
C ASN A 65 2.72 1.02 4.63
N HIS A 66 3.65 0.69 3.73
CA HIS A 66 4.54 1.66 3.13
C HIS A 66 4.11 1.93 1.69
N PHE A 67 3.96 3.21 1.37
CA PHE A 67 3.68 3.69 0.03
C PHE A 67 4.95 4.26 -0.55
N LEU A 68 5.41 3.70 -1.67
CA LEU A 68 6.74 3.94 -2.22
C LEU A 68 6.59 4.33 -3.68
N LEU A 69 7.01 5.54 -4.04
CA LEU A 69 7.05 5.99 -5.42
C LEU A 69 8.48 5.90 -5.94
N LEU A 70 8.70 5.11 -6.99
CA LEU A 70 9.98 4.94 -7.67
C LEU A 70 9.96 5.61 -9.05
N ASP A 71 11.13 6.04 -9.53
CA ASP A 71 11.30 6.41 -10.94
C ASP A 71 11.47 5.18 -11.86
N GLU A 72 11.64 5.43 -13.16
CA GLU A 72 11.86 4.38 -14.17
C GLU A 72 13.21 3.65 -14.01
N HIS A 73 14.11 4.17 -13.17
CA HIS A 73 15.38 3.55 -12.79
C HIS A 73 15.33 2.96 -11.37
N PHE A 74 14.12 2.77 -10.84
CA PHE A 74 13.82 2.19 -9.53
C PHE A 74 14.34 3.00 -8.33
N ARG A 75 14.69 4.27 -8.50
CA ARG A 75 15.12 5.14 -7.40
C ARG A 75 13.92 5.66 -6.63
N LEU A 76 14.02 5.66 -5.30
CA LEU A 76 12.95 6.16 -4.42
C LEU A 76 12.77 7.67 -4.59
N LEU A 77 11.61 8.07 -5.11
CA LEU A 77 11.19 9.46 -5.29
C LEU A 77 10.40 9.98 -4.09
N ALA A 78 9.56 9.16 -3.48
CA ALA A 78 8.78 9.56 -2.31
C ALA A 78 8.38 8.32 -1.51
N ARG A 79 8.24 8.51 -0.20
CA ARG A 79 7.72 7.51 0.73
C ARG A 79 6.66 8.17 1.61
N GLN A 80 5.62 7.42 1.93
CA GLN A 80 4.69 7.72 3.00
C GLN A 80 4.39 6.43 3.73
N ASP A 81 4.29 6.50 5.06
CA ASP A 81 3.98 5.34 5.88
C ASP A 81 2.62 5.57 6.54
N LEU A 82 1.85 4.49 6.65
CA LEU A 82 0.68 4.43 7.50
C LEU A 82 0.93 3.35 8.54
N ALA A 83 1.39 3.76 9.71
CA ALA A 83 1.57 2.92 10.89
C ALA A 83 0.74 3.51 12.03
N HIS A 84 -0.11 2.70 12.65
CA HIS A 84 -0.81 3.08 13.87
C HIS A 84 -0.78 1.90 14.84
N ALA A 85 -0.37 2.17 16.08
CA ALA A 85 -0.39 1.17 17.13
C ALA A 85 -1.84 0.74 17.40
N TYR A 86 -2.09 -0.58 17.50
CA TYR A 86 -3.37 -1.18 17.88
C TYR A 86 -4.56 -0.94 16.93
N ALA A 87 -4.32 -0.52 15.68
CA ALA A 87 -5.35 -0.49 14.65
C ALA A 87 -5.09 -1.61 13.64
N SER A 88 -6.11 -2.42 13.35
CA SER A 88 -6.08 -3.41 12.27
C SER A 88 -6.14 -2.66 10.94
N HIS A 89 -4.99 -2.24 10.43
CA HIS A 89 -4.82 -1.60 9.14
C HIS A 89 -4.73 -2.64 7.99
N LEU A 90 -5.50 -3.71 8.10
CA LEU A 90 -5.59 -4.71 7.05
C LEU A 90 -6.24 -4.04 5.84
N LEU A 91 -5.42 -3.82 4.81
CA LEU A 91 -5.85 -3.24 3.55
C LEU A 91 -6.80 -4.25 2.89
N HIS A 92 -8.09 -3.96 2.90
CA HIS A 92 -9.10 -4.84 2.32
C HIS A 92 -9.13 -4.74 0.80
N ALA A 93 -9.12 -3.50 0.28
CA ALA A 93 -9.19 -3.25 -1.14
C ALA A 93 -8.50 -1.94 -1.51
N HIS A 94 -8.10 -1.82 -2.77
CA HIS A 94 -7.53 -0.61 -3.32
C HIS A 94 -7.84 -0.50 -4.81
N TRP A 95 -8.08 0.72 -5.30
CA TRP A 95 -8.37 0.94 -6.72
C TRP A 95 -7.92 2.32 -7.22
N PRO A 96 -7.49 2.44 -8.49
CA PRO A 96 -7.23 3.74 -9.09
C PRO A 96 -8.50 4.58 -9.19
N ILE A 97 -8.42 5.84 -8.74
CA ILE A 97 -9.45 6.86 -8.97
C ILE A 97 -8.97 7.95 -9.94
N SER A 98 -7.66 8.00 -10.22
CA SER A 98 -7.09 8.88 -11.25
C SER A 98 -5.72 8.35 -11.73
N PRO A 99 -5.07 9.01 -12.71
CA PRO A 99 -3.68 8.71 -13.07
C PRO A 99 -2.67 8.90 -11.93
N ARG A 100 -3.03 9.63 -10.86
CA ARG A 100 -2.15 10.01 -9.74
C ARG A 100 -2.73 9.69 -8.37
N ALA A 101 -3.83 8.96 -8.28
CA ALA A 101 -4.43 8.66 -6.98
C ALA A 101 -5.07 7.26 -6.94
N LEU A 102 -4.95 6.65 -5.77
CA LEU A 102 -5.64 5.43 -5.38
C LEU A 102 -6.64 5.73 -4.26
N ARG A 103 -7.74 5.00 -4.26
CA ARG A 103 -8.52 4.76 -3.06
C ARG A 103 -7.97 3.53 -2.34
N LEU A 104 -7.94 3.60 -1.03
CA LEU A 104 -7.54 2.53 -0.13
C LEU A 104 -8.69 2.30 0.84
N HIS A 105 -9.15 1.07 0.96
CA HIS A 105 -10.18 0.66 1.91
C HIS A 105 -9.53 -0.26 2.94
N TYR A 106 -9.47 0.25 4.17
CA TYR A 106 -9.01 -0.45 5.35
C TYR A 106 -10.19 -1.09 6.09
N TYR A 107 -9.92 -1.91 7.10
CA TYR A 107 -10.96 -2.54 7.89
C TYR A 107 -12.05 -1.56 8.38
N GLY A 108 -13.30 -2.02 8.40
CA GLY A 108 -14.46 -1.21 8.79
C GLY A 108 -14.95 -0.32 7.64
N ASP A 109 -15.07 0.98 7.89
CA ASP A 109 -15.48 2.01 6.95
C ASP A 109 -14.34 3.01 6.64
N GLN A 110 -13.11 2.66 7.02
CA GLN A 110 -11.96 3.52 6.87
C GLN A 110 -11.49 3.56 5.42
N ILE A 111 -11.92 4.61 4.71
CA ILE A 111 -11.49 4.90 3.34
C ILE A 111 -10.46 6.03 3.33
N MET A 112 -9.35 5.81 2.64
CA MET A 112 -8.30 6.81 2.43
C MET A 112 -8.05 7.04 0.95
N THR A 113 -7.50 8.21 0.64
CA THR A 113 -6.99 8.55 -0.68
C THR A 113 -5.48 8.73 -0.60
N LEU A 114 -4.77 7.93 -1.38
CA LEU A 114 -3.34 8.13 -1.62
C LEU A 114 -3.17 8.92 -2.91
N SER A 115 -2.52 10.08 -2.84
CA SER A 115 -2.28 10.97 -3.98
C SER A 115 -0.79 11.22 -4.21
N ILE A 116 -0.39 11.19 -5.48
CA ILE A 116 0.93 11.64 -5.95
C ILE A 116 0.83 13.12 -6.29
N ALA A 117 1.39 13.97 -5.43
CA ALA A 117 1.37 15.41 -5.58
C ALA A 117 2.77 15.96 -5.93
N PRO A 118 2.87 17.04 -6.72
CA PRO A 118 4.13 17.74 -6.90
C PRO A 118 4.58 18.35 -5.55
N ARG A 119 5.89 18.34 -5.31
CA ARG A 119 6.52 19.02 -4.18
C ARG A 119 6.88 20.44 -4.61
N ARG A 120 6.54 21.44 -3.80
CA ARG A 120 6.75 22.87 -4.11
C ARG A 120 8.16 23.38 -3.79
N TRP A 121 9.08 22.53 -3.36
CA TRP A 121 10.41 22.93 -2.86
C TRP A 121 11.53 22.59 -3.86
N PRO A 122 12.54 23.47 -4.06
CA PRO A 122 13.58 23.29 -5.09
C PRO A 122 14.66 22.24 -4.80
N TRP A 123 14.63 21.58 -3.63
CA TRP A 123 15.62 20.56 -3.25
C TRP A 123 14.94 19.25 -2.87
N GLY A 124 15.41 18.14 -3.47
CA GLY A 124 14.86 16.80 -3.33
C GLY A 124 13.93 16.41 -4.48
N SER A 125 13.26 15.27 -4.34
CA SER A 125 12.30 14.78 -5.34
C SER A 125 11.17 15.78 -5.59
N ARG A 126 10.76 15.89 -6.86
CA ARG A 126 9.62 16.71 -7.32
C ARG A 126 8.27 16.16 -6.88
N TRP A 127 8.22 15.00 -6.22
CA TRP A 127 6.98 14.34 -5.82
C TRP A 127 6.91 14.14 -4.32
N ARG A 128 5.68 14.10 -3.81
CA ARG A 128 5.35 13.61 -2.47
C ARG A 128 4.11 12.73 -2.56
N LEU A 129 4.00 11.80 -1.61
CA LEU A 129 2.79 11.02 -1.39
C LEU A 129 1.99 11.69 -0.28
N VAL A 130 0.67 11.74 -0.45
CA VAL A 130 -0.25 12.34 0.51
C VAL A 130 -1.36 11.35 0.78
N LEU A 131 -1.60 11.06 2.05
CA LEU A 131 -2.74 10.27 2.51
C LEU A 131 -3.76 11.22 3.13
N THR A 132 -5.01 11.13 2.69
CA THR A 132 -6.13 11.87 3.26
C THR A 132 -7.32 10.94 3.48
N PRO A 133 -7.95 10.93 4.65
CA PRO A 133 -9.23 10.24 4.85
C PRO A 133 -10.27 10.75 3.84
N LEU A 134 -11.16 9.87 3.42
CA LEU A 134 -12.36 10.26 2.68
C LEU A 134 -13.43 10.66 3.70
N GLU A 135 -13.79 11.95 3.73
CA GLU A 135 -14.73 12.48 4.74
C GLU A 135 -16.16 11.91 4.60
N GLN A 136 -16.58 11.59 3.38
CA GLN A 136 -17.92 11.05 3.10
C GLN A 136 -17.84 9.82 2.21
N PRO A 137 -17.51 8.63 2.77
CA PRO A 137 -17.47 7.38 2.01
C PRO A 137 -18.78 7.06 1.31
N ASP A 138 -19.91 7.43 1.92
CA ASP A 138 -21.24 7.23 1.36
C ASP A 138 -21.52 8.00 0.07
N SER A 139 -20.70 9.01 -0.24
CA SER A 139 -20.82 9.76 -1.49
C SER A 139 -20.10 9.10 -2.67
N ASP A 140 -19.29 8.05 -2.43
CA ASP A 140 -18.51 7.32 -3.42
C ASP A 140 -19.11 5.90 -3.62
N PRO A 141 -19.77 5.62 -4.76
CA PRO A 141 -20.41 4.33 -4.99
C PRO A 141 -19.46 3.13 -4.92
N LEU A 142 -18.19 3.30 -5.30
CA LEU A 142 -17.19 2.22 -5.22
C LEU A 142 -16.76 1.99 -3.77
N ALA A 143 -16.63 3.06 -2.98
CA ALA A 143 -16.37 2.94 -1.55
C ALA A 143 -17.52 2.21 -0.85
N GLN A 144 -18.77 2.59 -1.13
CA GLN A 144 -19.95 1.92 -0.57
C GLN A 144 -20.01 0.44 -0.94
N ALA A 145 -19.77 0.11 -2.21
CA ALA A 145 -19.76 -1.28 -2.67
C ALA A 145 -18.69 -2.09 -1.92
N SER A 146 -17.48 -1.55 -1.77
CA SER A 146 -16.39 -2.23 -1.08
C SER A 146 -16.66 -2.40 0.43
N ILE A 147 -17.25 -1.39 1.09
CA ILE A 147 -17.67 -1.49 2.50
C ILE A 147 -18.76 -2.56 2.68
N MET A 148 -19.73 -2.62 1.77
CA MET A 148 -20.78 -3.63 1.81
C MET A 148 -20.21 -5.03 1.62
N GLU A 149 -19.29 -5.22 0.67
CA GLU A 149 -18.60 -6.48 0.43
C GLU A 149 -17.84 -6.97 1.67
N LEU A 150 -17.04 -6.10 2.29
CA LEU A 150 -16.30 -6.42 3.51
C LEU A 150 -17.26 -6.86 4.62
N ASN A 151 -18.34 -6.11 4.84
CA ASN A 151 -19.34 -6.44 5.86
C ASN A 151 -20.03 -7.79 5.60
N GLN A 152 -20.31 -8.14 4.34
CA GLN A 152 -20.88 -9.45 3.99
C GLN A 152 -19.88 -10.58 4.30
N ARG A 153 -18.61 -10.40 3.95
CA ARG A 153 -17.55 -11.37 4.21
C ARG A 153 -17.35 -11.61 5.71
N LEU A 154 -17.33 -10.54 6.51
CA LEU A 154 -17.19 -10.65 7.97
C LEU A 154 -18.38 -11.34 8.63
N ARG A 155 -19.61 -11.14 8.11
CA ARG A 155 -20.80 -11.87 8.57
C ARG A 155 -20.71 -13.36 8.27
N ALA A 156 -20.31 -13.72 7.05
CA ALA A 156 -20.17 -15.12 6.65
C ALA A 156 -19.15 -15.86 7.53
N GLN A 157 -17.98 -15.26 7.80
CA GLN A 157 -16.97 -15.84 8.67
C GLN A 157 -17.47 -16.05 10.10
N ARG A 158 -18.23 -15.11 10.66
CA ARG A 158 -18.81 -15.27 12.01
C ARG A 158 -19.76 -16.47 12.10
N THR A 159 -20.58 -16.68 11.07
CA THR A 159 -21.49 -17.83 11.04
C THR A 159 -20.74 -19.16 10.97
N GLU A 160 -19.59 -19.23 10.30
CA GLU A 160 -18.77 -20.44 10.23
C GLU A 160 -18.13 -20.82 11.58
N TYR A 161 -17.77 -19.83 12.42
CA TYR A 161 -17.20 -20.08 13.75
C TYR A 161 -18.25 -20.39 14.84
N GLU A 162 -19.53 -20.19 14.55
CA GLU A 162 -20.65 -20.46 15.47
C GLU A 162 -21.29 -21.85 15.27
N THR A 163 -20.80 -22.63 14.30
CA THR A 163 -21.19 -24.03 14.01
C THR A 163 -20.09 -25.02 14.34
#